data_AF-A0A937IAT2-F1
#
_entry.id   AF-A0A937IAT2-F1
#
_cell.length_a   1.000
_cell.length_b   1.000
_cell.length_c   1.000
_cell.angle_alpha   90.00
_cell.angle_beta   90.00
_cell.angle_gamma   90.00
#
_symmetry.space_group_name_H-M   'P 1'
#
loop_
_entity.id
_entity.type
_entity.pdbx_description
1 polymer ?
#
loop_
_entity_poly.entity_id
_entity_poly.type
_entity_poly.pdbx_seq_one_letter_code
_entity_poly.pdbx_strand_id
1 'polypeptide(L)'
;MRAWFEQLPTEARWVIGATLGGLVILVMTALLKVSASLLDSLQQSGRYEPRIARMLGYEATAQELQVAAQAFSRALDGLAYPRADDANATGARLQQTLRGFAEEAGLTVVGSQLAVSAAQDIDDQEKEVGLFDQLAVELSLDGPPIALDAFLVAVSQHSPALATVSIDIQRKRRSRRDDDETPDFLTVRLRVVALRVTA
;
A
#
# COMPACT_ATOMS: atom_id res chain seq x y z
N MET A 1 56.98 61.02 27.08
CA MET A 1 56.74 59.76 27.83
C MET A 1 57.80 58.66 27.64
N ARG A 2 58.87 58.84 26.83
CA ARG A 2 59.97 57.84 26.73
C ARG A 2 61.09 58.02 27.78
N ALA A 3 61.29 59.24 28.28
CA ALA A 3 62.41 59.59 29.16
C ALA A 3 62.31 59.06 30.62
N TRP A 4 61.13 58.64 31.08
CA TRP A 4 60.95 58.10 32.45
C TRP A 4 61.24 56.60 32.55
N PHE A 5 61.32 55.90 31.41
CA PHE A 5 61.57 54.46 31.36
C PHE A 5 63.06 54.12 31.48
N GLU A 6 63.94 55.06 31.19
CA GLU A 6 65.40 54.89 31.25
C GLU A 6 65.99 55.12 32.65
N GLN A 7 65.23 55.73 33.57
CA GLN A 7 65.66 56.00 34.96
C GLN A 7 65.30 54.89 35.95
N LEU A 8 64.60 53.84 35.50
CA LEU A 8 64.19 52.71 36.35
C LEU A 8 65.33 51.68 36.47
N PRO A 9 65.60 51.13 37.67
CA PRO A 9 66.58 50.06 37.84
C PRO A 9 66.27 48.88 36.91
N THR A 10 67.32 48.22 36.42
CA THR A 10 67.24 47.18 35.36
C THR A 10 66.22 46.09 35.68
N GLU A 11 66.05 45.75 36.96
CA GLU A 11 65.09 44.77 37.45
C GLU A 11 63.62 45.19 37.24
N ALA A 12 63.29 46.47 37.44
CA ALA A 12 61.92 46.98 37.30
C ALA A 12 61.44 46.99 35.83
N ARG A 13 62.37 47.20 34.88
CA ARG A 13 62.06 47.18 33.43
C ARG A 13 61.66 45.79 32.93
N TRP A 14 62.28 44.75 33.46
CA TRP A 14 61.95 43.36 33.12
C TRP A 14 60.57 42.95 33.64
N VAL A 15 60.22 43.35 34.87
CA VAL A 15 58.90 43.04 35.47
C VAL A 15 57.77 43.73 34.70
N ILE A 16 57.94 45.01 34.33
CA ILE A 16 56.94 45.75 33.54
C ILE A 16 56.81 45.16 32.12
N GLY A 17 57.93 44.81 31.48
CA GLY A 17 57.91 44.16 30.17
C GLY A 17 57.22 42.80 30.19
N ALA A 18 57.49 41.97 31.22
CA ALA A 18 56.90 40.66 31.38
C ALA A 18 55.39 40.73 31.67
N THR A 19 54.95 41.66 32.53
CA THR A 19 53.52 41.84 32.85
C THR A 19 52.74 42.39 31.66
N LEU A 20 53.28 43.38 30.95
CA LEU A 20 52.65 43.91 29.74
C LEU A 20 52.60 42.86 28.61
N GLY A 21 53.69 42.10 28.43
CA GLY A 21 53.74 40.99 27.48
C GLY A 21 52.74 39.88 27.81
N GLY A 22 52.63 39.51 29.10
CA GLY A 22 51.63 38.55 29.57
C GLY A 22 50.20 39.01 29.32
N LEU A 23 49.90 40.30 29.55
CA LEU A 23 48.60 40.88 29.26
C LEU A 23 48.27 40.83 27.76
N VAL A 24 49.23 41.17 26.90
CA VAL A 24 49.06 41.12 25.44
C VAL A 24 48.81 39.69 24.98
N ILE A 25 49.53 38.70 25.49
CA ILE A 25 49.33 37.28 25.16
C ILE A 25 47.94 36.81 25.62
N LEU A 26 47.50 37.21 26.81
CA LEU A 26 46.18 36.86 27.33
C LEU A 26 45.06 37.45 26.47
N VAL A 27 45.19 38.72 26.08
CA VAL A 27 44.22 39.38 25.19
C VAL A 27 44.22 38.73 23.81
N MET A 28 45.40 38.44 23.25
CA MET A 28 45.52 37.79 21.94
C MET A 28 44.88 36.41 21.92
N THR A 29 45.13 35.59 22.95
CA THR A 29 44.52 34.25 23.07
C THR A 29 43.01 34.30 23.28
N ALA A 30 42.52 35.30 24.01
CA ALA A 30 41.08 35.54 24.14
C ALA A 30 40.44 35.90 22.80
N LEU A 31 41.03 36.80 22.02
CA LEU A 31 40.54 37.16 20.69
C LEU A 31 40.52 35.95 19.74
N LEU A 32 41.60 35.16 19.71
CA LEU A 32 41.70 33.95 18.89
C LEU A 32 40.60 32.93 19.22
N LYS A 33 40.31 32.73 20.52
CA LYS A 33 39.24 31.82 20.96
C LYS A 33 37.85 32.31 20.56
N VAL A 34 37.58 33.61 20.71
CA VAL A 34 36.30 34.21 20.30
C VAL A 34 36.11 34.10 18.79
N SER A 35 37.14 34.41 18.00
CA SER A 35 37.07 34.28 16.54
C SER A 35 36.86 32.83 16.09
N ALA A 36 37.54 31.87 16.73
CA ALA A 36 37.37 30.45 16.42
C ALA A 36 35.95 29.96 16.74
N SER A 37 35.39 30.38 17.87
CA SER A 37 34.01 30.03 18.27
C SER A 37 32.95 30.60 17.31
N LEU A 38 33.16 31.83 16.82
CA LEU A 38 32.29 32.46 15.83
C LEU A 38 32.31 31.71 14.49
N LEU A 39 33.48 31.25 14.04
CA LEU A 39 33.64 30.45 12.83
C LEU A 39 32.97 29.06 12.96
N ASP A 40 33.12 28.41 14.12
CA ASP A 40 32.52 27.09 14.39
C ASP A 40 30.98 27.16 14.45
N SER A 41 30.44 28.27 14.97
CA SER A 41 29.00 28.53 15.01
C SER A 41 28.38 28.64 13.60
N LEU A 42 29.11 29.27 12.66
CA LEU A 42 28.65 29.39 11.26
C LEU A 42 28.73 28.05 10.52
N GLN A 43 29.72 27.21 10.81
CA GLN A 43 29.82 25.86 10.24
C GLN A 43 28.74 24.90 10.77
N GLN A 44 28.28 25.10 12.01
CA GLN A 44 27.18 24.30 12.58
C GLN A 44 25.81 24.61 11.97
N SER A 45 25.56 25.84 11.48
CA SER A 45 24.32 26.18 10.79
C SER A 45 24.10 25.38 9.49
N GLY A 46 25.17 25.10 8.73
CA GLY A 46 25.11 24.26 7.53
C GLY A 46 24.76 22.79 7.79
N ARG A 47 24.81 22.34 9.06
CA ARG A 47 24.47 20.96 9.44
C ARG A 47 22.96 20.70 9.51
N TYR A 48 22.14 21.74 9.62
CA TYR A 48 20.69 21.63 9.78
C TYR A 48 19.90 21.87 8.49
N GLU A 49 20.49 22.58 7.53
CA GLU A 49 19.91 22.88 6.22
C GLU A 49 19.39 21.64 5.45
N PRO A 50 20.12 20.51 5.35
CA PRO A 50 19.59 19.33 4.66
C PRO A 50 18.42 18.65 5.39
N ARG A 51 18.30 18.81 6.70
CA ARG A 51 17.15 18.26 7.46
C ARG A 51 15.90 19.11 7.26
N ILE A 52 16.05 20.43 7.28
CA ILE A 52 14.95 21.38 7.03
C ILE A 52 14.44 21.22 5.59
N ALA A 53 15.34 21.11 4.61
CA ALA A 53 14.96 20.86 3.22
C ALA A 53 14.18 19.55 3.03
N ARG A 54 14.56 18.47 3.74
CA ARG A 54 13.79 17.21 3.74
C ARG A 54 12.41 17.36 4.39
N MET A 55 12.31 18.07 5.51
CA MET A 55 11.02 18.29 6.17
C MET A 55 10.07 19.13 5.31
N LEU A 56 10.56 20.18 4.67
CA LEU A 56 9.78 20.97 3.71
C LEU A 56 9.37 20.13 2.49
N GLY A 57 10.24 19.23 2.02
CA GLY A 57 9.90 18.27 0.98
C GLY A 57 8.81 17.28 1.40
N TYR A 58 8.86 16.77 2.64
CA TYR A 58 7.82 15.90 3.17
C TYR A 58 6.49 16.63 3.36
N GLU A 59 6.50 17.88 3.83
CA GLU A 59 5.28 18.70 3.94
C GLU A 59 4.67 19.00 2.56
N ALA A 60 5.51 19.36 1.58
CA ALA A 60 5.07 19.61 0.22
C ALA A 60 4.46 18.37 -0.45
N THR A 61 4.96 17.17 -0.13
CA THR A 61 4.51 15.91 -0.78
C THR A 61 3.47 15.14 0.02
N ALA A 62 3.27 15.44 1.31
CA ALA A 62 2.34 14.71 2.17
C ALA A 62 0.91 14.68 1.61
N GLN A 63 0.45 15.82 1.09
CA GLN A 63 -0.90 15.92 0.54
C GLN A 63 -1.04 15.16 -0.78
N GLU A 64 -0.02 15.20 -1.64
CA GLU A 64 0.02 14.45 -2.89
C GLU A 64 0.00 12.93 -2.62
N LEU A 65 0.80 12.46 -1.66
CA LEU A 65 0.80 11.05 -1.25
C LEU A 65 -0.55 10.63 -0.67
N GLN A 66 -1.20 11.49 0.12
CA GLN A 66 -2.51 11.17 0.69
C GLN A 66 -3.59 11.07 -0.40
N VAL A 67 -3.57 11.97 -1.39
CA VAL A 67 -4.48 11.92 -2.54
C VAL A 67 -4.23 10.67 -3.38
N ALA A 68 -2.96 10.35 -3.66
CA ALA A 68 -2.58 9.15 -4.40
C ALA A 68 -3.02 7.86 -3.66
N ALA A 69 -2.83 7.80 -2.34
CA ALA A 69 -3.25 6.67 -1.52
C ALA A 69 -4.78 6.49 -1.53
N GLN A 70 -5.55 7.57 -1.45
CA GLN A 70 -7.00 7.51 -1.57
C GLN A 70 -7.47 7.11 -2.98
N ALA A 71 -6.79 7.58 -4.02
CA ALA A 71 -7.10 7.17 -5.39
C ALA A 71 -6.83 5.68 -5.58
N PHE A 72 -5.72 5.18 -5.04
CA PHE A 72 -5.38 3.76 -5.07
C PHE A 72 -6.38 2.91 -4.27
N SER A 73 -6.77 3.33 -3.07
CA SER A 73 -7.77 2.59 -2.27
C SER A 73 -9.11 2.49 -2.99
N ARG A 74 -9.59 3.58 -3.61
CA ARG A 74 -10.83 3.58 -4.39
C ARG A 74 -10.74 2.70 -5.63
N ALA A 75 -9.57 2.65 -6.28
CA ALA A 75 -9.35 1.75 -7.40
C ALA A 75 -9.44 0.29 -6.93
N LEU A 76 -8.79 -0.04 -5.80
CA LEU A 76 -8.83 -1.38 -5.22
C LEU A 76 -10.23 -1.82 -4.82
N ASP A 77 -11.06 -0.93 -4.25
CA ASP A 77 -12.43 -1.25 -3.86
C ASP A 77 -13.30 -1.72 -5.05
N GLY A 78 -12.99 -1.29 -6.28
CA GLY A 78 -13.66 -1.75 -7.49
C GLY A 78 -13.15 -3.10 -8.02
N LEU A 79 -11.95 -3.50 -7.63
CA LEU A 79 -11.24 -4.66 -8.17
C LEU A 79 -11.22 -5.86 -7.21
N ALA A 80 -11.17 -5.62 -5.91
CA ALA A 80 -10.97 -6.65 -4.90
C ALA A 80 -11.78 -6.39 -3.64
N TYR A 81 -12.08 -7.47 -2.93
CA TYR A 81 -12.67 -7.38 -1.59
C TYR A 81 -11.64 -6.82 -0.58
N PRO A 82 -12.08 -5.96 0.34
CA PRO A 82 -11.20 -5.35 1.32
C PRO A 82 -10.66 -6.38 2.32
N ARG A 83 -9.47 -6.12 2.86
CA ARG A 83 -8.80 -6.97 3.85
C ARG A 83 -9.56 -7.12 5.16
N ALA A 84 -10.47 -6.21 5.47
CA ALA A 84 -11.19 -6.19 6.75
C ALA A 84 -11.93 -7.51 7.05
N ASP A 85 -12.34 -8.24 6.01
CA ASP A 85 -13.07 -9.49 6.13
C ASP A 85 -12.13 -10.71 6.06
N ASP A 86 -12.36 -11.69 6.95
CA ASP A 86 -11.70 -13.00 6.90
C ASP A 86 -11.97 -13.68 5.54
N ALA A 87 -11.05 -14.53 5.08
CA ALA A 87 -11.15 -15.21 3.78
C ALA A 87 -12.44 -16.04 3.71
N ASN A 88 -12.78 -16.70 4.82
CA ASN A 88 -14.00 -17.49 4.95
C ASN A 88 -15.26 -16.62 4.88
N ALA A 89 -15.25 -15.45 5.54
CA ALA A 89 -16.37 -14.51 5.52
C ALA A 89 -16.59 -13.92 4.12
N THR A 90 -15.50 -13.53 3.46
CA THR A 90 -15.50 -13.04 2.07
C THR A 90 -16.00 -14.12 1.11
N GLY A 91 -15.53 -15.36 1.27
CA GLY A 91 -15.97 -16.51 0.49
C GLY A 91 -17.46 -16.81 0.67
N ALA A 92 -17.97 -16.79 1.91
CA ALA A 92 -19.39 -16.97 2.19
C ALA A 92 -20.25 -15.85 1.55
N ARG A 93 -19.78 -14.60 1.62
CA ARG A 93 -20.45 -13.47 0.98
C ARG A 93 -20.49 -13.62 -0.54
N LEU A 94 -19.37 -14.02 -1.15
CA LEU A 94 -19.29 -14.29 -2.59
C LEU A 94 -20.28 -15.40 -3.00
N GLN A 95 -20.35 -16.50 -2.24
CA GLN A 95 -21.32 -17.58 -2.49
C GLN A 95 -22.77 -17.08 -2.41
N GLN A 96 -23.09 -16.24 -1.42
CA GLN A 96 -24.42 -15.67 -1.27
C GLN A 96 -24.77 -14.72 -2.42
N THR A 97 -23.83 -13.86 -2.84
CA THR A 97 -24.02 -12.95 -3.98
C THR A 97 -24.27 -13.74 -5.28
N LEU A 98 -23.45 -14.77 -5.55
CA LEU A 98 -23.61 -15.61 -6.75
C LEU A 98 -24.94 -16.38 -6.73
N ARG A 99 -25.39 -16.84 -5.57
CA ARG A 99 -26.71 -17.43 -5.41
C ARG A 99 -27.82 -16.43 -5.71
N GLY A 100 -27.71 -15.21 -5.19
CA GLY A 100 -28.66 -14.13 -5.47
C GLY A 100 -28.78 -13.85 -6.97
N PHE A 101 -27.65 -13.74 -7.68
CA PHE A 101 -27.66 -13.55 -9.14
C PHE A 101 -28.30 -14.73 -9.89
N ALA A 102 -28.03 -15.96 -9.45
CA ALA A 102 -28.65 -17.14 -10.05
C ALA A 102 -30.17 -17.13 -9.85
N GLU A 103 -30.64 -16.85 -8.63
CA GLU A 103 -32.07 -16.78 -8.31
C GLU A 103 -32.78 -15.67 -9.08
N GLU A 104 -32.18 -14.48 -9.16
CA GLU A 104 -32.73 -13.32 -9.90
C GLU A 104 -32.80 -13.59 -11.42
N ALA A 105 -31.83 -14.32 -11.97
CA ALA A 105 -31.83 -14.74 -13.36
C ALA A 105 -32.81 -15.90 -13.65
N GLY A 106 -33.37 -16.55 -12.63
CA GLY A 106 -34.26 -17.70 -12.78
C GLY A 106 -33.54 -19.05 -12.91
N LEU A 107 -32.29 -19.13 -12.44
CA LEU A 107 -31.50 -20.37 -12.34
C LEU A 107 -31.71 -21.01 -10.96
N THR A 108 -31.69 -22.35 -10.92
CA THR A 108 -31.70 -23.12 -9.68
C THR A 108 -30.28 -23.53 -9.30
N VAL A 109 -29.84 -23.17 -8.09
CA VAL A 109 -28.52 -23.57 -7.59
C VAL A 109 -28.56 -25.00 -7.06
N VAL A 110 -27.86 -25.91 -7.76
CA VAL A 110 -27.72 -27.32 -7.37
C VAL A 110 -26.64 -27.48 -6.30
N GLY A 111 -25.57 -26.69 -6.38
CA GLY A 111 -24.49 -26.71 -5.39
C GLY A 111 -23.54 -25.52 -5.55
N SER A 112 -22.96 -25.08 -4.44
CA SER A 112 -21.92 -24.05 -4.40
C SER A 112 -20.84 -24.47 -3.42
N GLN A 113 -19.59 -24.51 -3.87
CA GLN A 113 -18.45 -24.87 -3.04
C GLN A 113 -17.39 -23.77 -3.12
N LEU A 114 -16.88 -23.35 -1.97
CA LEU A 114 -15.77 -22.43 -1.90
C LEU A 114 -14.48 -23.23 -2.06
N ALA A 115 -13.79 -23.02 -3.16
CA ALA A 115 -12.42 -23.47 -3.35
C ALA A 115 -11.50 -22.32 -2.93
N VAL A 116 -10.91 -22.42 -1.74
CA VAL A 116 -9.89 -21.46 -1.32
C VAL A 116 -8.62 -21.78 -2.10
N SER A 117 -8.45 -21.13 -3.24
CA SER A 117 -7.19 -21.10 -3.97
C SER A 117 -6.32 -19.99 -3.34
N ALA A 118 -5.81 -20.23 -2.13
CA ALA A 118 -4.55 -19.59 -1.76
C ALA A 118 -3.59 -19.84 -2.93
N ALA A 119 -2.81 -18.85 -3.35
CA ALA A 119 -1.93 -18.85 -4.52
C ALA A 119 -0.92 -20.02 -4.56
N GLN A 120 -1.42 -21.24 -4.68
CA GLN A 120 -0.76 -22.51 -4.44
C GLN A 120 -0.68 -23.33 -5.72
N ASP A 121 -1.47 -22.96 -6.74
CA ASP A 121 -1.48 -23.61 -8.06
C ASP A 121 -0.80 -22.77 -9.16
N ILE A 122 -0.19 -21.63 -8.81
CA ILE A 122 0.81 -21.00 -9.69
C ILE A 122 2.12 -21.70 -9.39
N ASP A 123 2.61 -22.48 -10.35
CA ASP A 123 3.89 -23.20 -10.40
C ASP A 123 4.91 -22.77 -9.33
N ASP A 124 5.47 -23.76 -8.63
CA ASP A 124 6.40 -23.75 -7.48
C ASP A 124 7.69 -22.89 -7.56
N GLN A 125 7.74 -21.75 -8.27
CA GLN A 125 8.96 -20.95 -8.42
C GLN A 125 8.88 -19.49 -7.96
N GLU A 126 7.71 -18.90 -7.79
CA GLU A 126 7.61 -17.50 -7.37
C GLU A 126 6.51 -17.32 -6.31
N LYS A 127 6.84 -17.68 -5.05
CA LYS A 127 6.11 -17.17 -3.89
C LYS A 127 6.39 -15.67 -3.74
N GLU A 128 5.93 -14.87 -4.69
CA GLU A 128 5.73 -13.45 -4.42
C GLU A 128 4.71 -13.36 -3.28
N VAL A 129 4.99 -12.50 -2.30
CA VAL A 129 4.00 -12.08 -1.30
C VAL A 129 2.93 -11.30 -2.07
N GLY A 130 2.02 -12.03 -2.72
CA GLY A 130 1.00 -11.45 -3.56
C GLY A 130 0.13 -10.54 -2.72
N LEU A 131 -0.04 -9.30 -3.17
CA LEU A 131 -0.96 -8.32 -2.57
C LEU A 131 -2.42 -8.78 -2.58
N PHE A 132 -2.71 -9.89 -3.29
CA PHE A 132 -4.03 -10.44 -3.50
C PHE A 132 -4.09 -11.95 -3.23
N ASP A 133 -5.13 -12.36 -2.53
CA ASP A 133 -5.59 -13.74 -2.43
C ASP A 133 -6.70 -13.97 -3.45
N GLN A 134 -6.67 -15.15 -4.09
CA GLN A 134 -7.69 -15.57 -5.04
C GLN A 134 -8.75 -16.40 -4.32
N LEU A 135 -10.01 -16.00 -4.39
CA LEU A 135 -11.14 -16.75 -3.85
C LEU A 135 -11.91 -17.36 -5.03
N ALA A 136 -11.94 -18.68 -5.14
CA ALA A 136 -12.67 -19.37 -6.19
C ALA A 136 -13.95 -20.01 -5.62
N VAL A 137 -15.06 -19.86 -6.34
CA VAL A 137 -16.33 -20.54 -6.04
C VAL A 137 -16.72 -21.39 -7.24
N GLU A 138 -16.89 -22.68 -7.01
CA GLU A 138 -17.45 -23.60 -7.97
C GLU A 138 -18.97 -23.68 -7.76
N LEU A 139 -19.71 -23.42 -8.83
CA LEU A 139 -21.17 -23.31 -8.81
C LEU A 139 -21.76 -24.26 -9.85
N SER A 140 -22.75 -25.05 -9.42
CA SER A 140 -23.56 -25.91 -10.28
C SER A 140 -24.98 -25.34 -10.36
N LEU A 141 -25.42 -24.99 -11.56
CA LEU A 141 -26.69 -24.33 -11.84
C LEU A 141 -27.52 -25.17 -12.82
N ASP A 142 -28.84 -25.20 -12.62
CA ASP A 142 -29.80 -25.78 -13.54
C ASP A 142 -30.78 -24.71 -14.01
N GLY A 143 -31.04 -24.61 -15.31
CA GLY A 143 -32.05 -23.67 -15.81
C GLY A 143 -32.05 -23.47 -17.32
N PRO A 144 -32.89 -22.56 -17.84
CA PRO A 144 -32.97 -22.28 -19.25
C PRO A 144 -31.76 -21.46 -19.76
N PRO A 145 -31.36 -21.58 -21.03
CA PRO A 145 -30.20 -20.86 -21.60
C PRO A 145 -30.26 -19.34 -21.42
N ILE A 146 -31.45 -18.75 -21.52
CA ILE A 146 -31.63 -17.30 -21.38
C ILE A 146 -31.32 -16.81 -19.95
N ALA A 147 -31.59 -17.64 -18.95
CA ALA A 147 -31.28 -17.34 -17.55
C ALA A 147 -29.76 -17.40 -17.30
N LEU A 148 -29.04 -18.30 -17.99
CA LEU A 148 -27.57 -18.34 -17.94
C LEU A 148 -26.94 -17.06 -18.47
N ASP A 149 -27.44 -16.53 -19.58
CA ASP A 149 -26.93 -15.29 -20.16
C ASP A 149 -27.13 -14.10 -19.21
N ALA A 150 -28.34 -13.95 -18.65
CA ALA A 150 -28.63 -12.94 -17.65
C ALA A 150 -27.72 -13.05 -16.40
N PHE A 151 -27.45 -14.27 -15.94
CA PHE A 151 -26.52 -14.52 -14.84
C PHE A 151 -25.08 -14.09 -15.17
N LEU A 152 -24.56 -14.46 -16.34
CA LEU A 152 -23.20 -14.08 -16.75
C LEU A 152 -23.05 -12.56 -16.90
N VAL A 153 -24.08 -11.89 -17.43
CA VAL A 153 -24.14 -10.43 -17.48
C VAL A 153 -24.09 -9.83 -16.08
N ALA A 154 -24.90 -10.33 -15.13
CA ALA A 154 -24.91 -9.85 -13.75
C ALA A 154 -23.56 -10.05 -13.04
N VAL A 155 -22.92 -11.20 -13.23
CA VAL A 155 -21.57 -11.48 -12.70
C VAL A 155 -20.53 -10.50 -13.28
N SER A 156 -20.58 -10.24 -14.60
CA SER A 156 -19.62 -9.35 -15.27
C SER A 156 -19.74 -7.88 -14.89
N GLN A 157 -20.93 -7.44 -14.46
CA GLN A 157 -21.20 -6.05 -14.06
C GLN A 157 -21.02 -5.80 -12.56
N HIS A 158 -20.76 -6.84 -11.78
CA HIS A 158 -20.61 -6.71 -10.33
C HIS A 158 -19.29 -6.01 -9.95
N SER A 159 -19.36 -5.21 -8.88
CA SER A 159 -18.20 -4.60 -8.22
C SER A 159 -18.20 -5.06 -6.76
N PRO A 160 -17.15 -5.73 -6.26
CA PRO A 160 -15.83 -5.94 -6.88
C PRO A 160 -15.84 -6.88 -8.10
N ALA A 161 -14.88 -6.69 -9.02
CA ALA A 161 -14.80 -7.44 -10.26
C ALA A 161 -14.75 -8.97 -10.03
N LEU A 162 -15.61 -9.70 -10.74
CA LEU A 162 -15.69 -11.16 -10.73
C LEU A 162 -15.31 -11.71 -12.11
N ALA A 163 -14.48 -12.76 -12.14
CA ALA A 163 -14.06 -13.41 -13.37
C ALA A 163 -14.55 -14.85 -13.44
N THR A 164 -15.19 -15.24 -14.54
CA THR A 164 -15.53 -16.64 -14.80
C THR A 164 -14.36 -17.34 -15.49
N VAL A 165 -13.79 -18.35 -14.85
CA VAL A 165 -12.58 -19.05 -15.32
C VAL A 165 -12.93 -20.25 -16.18
N SER A 166 -13.95 -21.01 -15.78
CA SER A 166 -14.39 -22.18 -16.53
C SER A 166 -15.92 -22.27 -16.53
N ILE A 167 -16.47 -22.76 -17.64
CA ILE A 167 -17.90 -23.03 -17.82
C ILE A 167 -18.01 -24.37 -18.57
N ASP A 168 -18.67 -25.34 -17.95
CA ASP A 168 -19.07 -26.61 -18.54
C ASP A 168 -20.60 -26.62 -18.66
N ILE A 169 -21.12 -26.73 -19.88
CA ILE A 169 -22.55 -26.69 -20.16
C ILE A 169 -22.99 -28.06 -20.67
N GLN A 170 -23.93 -28.67 -19.98
CA GLN A 170 -24.51 -29.96 -20.33
C GLN A 170 -26.00 -29.79 -20.58
N ARG A 171 -26.48 -30.29 -21.72
CA ARG A 171 -27.91 -30.35 -21.98
C ARG A 171 -28.51 -31.49 -21.17
N LYS A 172 -29.54 -31.21 -20.37
CA LYS A 172 -30.29 -32.25 -19.66
C LYS A 172 -31.02 -33.10 -20.71
N ARG A 173 -30.63 -34.37 -20.84
CA ARG A 173 -31.24 -35.28 -21.83
C ARG A 173 -32.74 -35.38 -21.56
N ARG A 174 -33.56 -35.04 -22.57
CA ARG A 174 -35.01 -35.20 -22.55
C ARG A 174 -35.34 -36.66 -22.21
N SER A 175 -36.12 -36.86 -21.17
CA SER A 175 -36.80 -38.14 -20.97
C SER A 175 -37.84 -38.27 -22.07
N ARG A 176 -37.96 -39.45 -22.68
CA ARG A 176 -38.86 -39.75 -23.82
C ARG A 176 -40.37 -39.63 -23.47
N ARG A 177 -40.69 -39.09 -22.29
CA ARG A 177 -42.02 -38.99 -21.70
C ARG A 177 -42.52 -37.55 -21.56
N ASP A 178 -41.64 -36.55 -21.71
CA ASP A 178 -42.03 -35.13 -21.77
C ASP A 178 -42.16 -34.72 -23.24
N ASP A 179 -43.40 -34.79 -23.74
CA ASP A 179 -43.82 -34.20 -25.01
C ASP A 179 -44.10 -32.70 -24.83
N ASP A 180 -43.69 -31.93 -25.85
CA ASP A 180 -43.96 -30.53 -26.22
C ASP A 180 -44.07 -29.45 -25.11
N GLU A 181 -43.37 -28.32 -25.33
CA GLU A 181 -43.39 -27.06 -24.55
C GLU A 181 -42.54 -26.92 -23.26
N THR A 182 -41.72 -27.89 -22.85
CA THR A 182 -40.75 -27.62 -21.76
C THR A 182 -39.47 -26.97 -22.30
N PRO A 183 -39.06 -25.79 -21.77
CA PRO A 183 -37.85 -25.09 -22.23
C PRO A 183 -36.63 -25.99 -22.04
N ASP A 184 -35.69 -25.94 -22.98
CA ASP A 184 -34.44 -26.71 -22.95
C ASP A 184 -33.69 -26.40 -21.64
N PHE A 185 -33.56 -27.37 -20.74
CA PHE A 185 -32.86 -27.21 -19.47
C PHE A 185 -31.38 -27.55 -19.64
N LEU A 186 -30.53 -26.64 -19.18
CA LEU A 186 -29.08 -26.81 -19.10
C LEU A 186 -28.68 -27.07 -17.65
N THR A 187 -27.75 -28.00 -17.47
CA THR A 187 -26.94 -28.12 -16.26
C THR A 187 -25.61 -27.48 -16.55
N VAL A 188 -25.23 -26.48 -15.77
CA VAL A 188 -24.03 -25.67 -15.96
C VAL A 188 -23.16 -25.79 -14.74
N ARG A 189 -21.88 -26.11 -14.92
CA ARG A 189 -20.86 -25.99 -13.87
C ARG A 189 -19.93 -24.85 -14.23
N LEU A 190 -19.74 -23.92 -13.32
CA LEU A 190 -18.90 -22.77 -13.56
C LEU A 190 -18.02 -22.47 -12.35
N ARG A 191 -16.82 -21.96 -12.63
CA ARG A 191 -15.87 -21.49 -11.62
C ARG A 191 -15.77 -19.98 -11.71
N VAL A 192 -16.19 -19.28 -10.66
CA VAL A 192 -16.04 -17.83 -10.53
C VAL A 192 -14.91 -17.54 -9.56
N VAL A 193 -14.10 -16.55 -9.89
CA VAL A 193 -13.00 -16.06 -9.06
C VAL A 193 -13.27 -14.62 -8.66
N ALA A 194 -12.95 -14.31 -7.40
CA ALA A 194 -12.79 -12.96 -6.89
C ALA A 194 -11.38 -12.76 -6.33
N LEU A 195 -10.93 -11.50 -6.28
CA LEU A 195 -9.68 -11.11 -5.64
C LEU A 195 -9.98 -10.52 -4.25
N ARG A 196 -9.09 -10.76 -3.29
CA ARG A 196 -9.11 -10.17 -1.94
C ARG A 196 -7.75 -9.58 -1.63
N VAL A 197 -7.69 -8.38 -1.04
CA VAL A 197 -6.42 -7.77 -0.64
C VAL A 197 -5.84 -8.45 0.61
N THR A 198 -4.56 -8.83 0.59
CA THR A 198 -3.84 -9.47 1.71
C THR A 198 -2.95 -8.53 2.50
N ALA A 199 -2.47 -7.46 1.85
CA ALA A 199 -1.42 -6.57 2.33
C ALA A 199 -1.90 -5.46 3.27
#